data_AF-A0AAJ1QBF8-F1
#
_entry.id   AF-A0AAJ1QBF8-F1
#
_cell.length_a   1.000
_cell.length_b   1.000
_cell.length_c   1.000
_cell.angle_alpha   90.00
_cell.angle_beta   90.00
_cell.angle_gamma   90.00
#
_symmetry.space_group_name_H-M   'P 1'
#
loop_
_entity.id
_entity.type
_entity.pdbx_description
1 polymer ?
#
loop_
_entity_poly.entity_id
_entity_poly.type
_entity_poly.pdbx_seq_one_letter_code
_entity_poly.pdbx_strand_id
1 'polypeptide(L)'
;MKENIAVFSAFKEESFKNVLGTLLVDEKGSLRSWNDFKKEATKVNSAYNERYLKTEYHQTIAAANAAQKWNDIERTKHLYPNLRYLTVGDNRVRDKHRAWHGKVLPIDHPFWVKNFPPNDWGCRCDAERTDDEVTIEKELPKTFDNDKFKNNPGLTGKIFPETIYANSLNESEIERIKSYGISQFEKLNNQKSNYKVYQQFKKNEDYLDVQFDKATGGMKATHKLHHFDPNTGNDEKLLQNLFYKNGYSVILEDESTGSGKKVDGFINDVPMDFSSILGDGKNAIKRALKHSKDKNAKIAVIYFRNKDHYSYERLINGVKSFYGVDQYRFEKIYHVFDDTINEINL
;
A
#
# COMPACT_ATOMS: atom_id res chain seq x y z
N MET A 1 -1.44 9.28 -1.74
CA MET A 1 -1.27 10.02 -0.46
C MET A 1 -1.16 9.11 0.77
N LYS A 2 -2.14 8.25 1.09
CA LYS A 2 -2.10 7.44 2.34
C LYS A 2 -0.87 6.51 2.43
N GLU A 3 -0.49 5.88 1.33
CA GLU A 3 0.73 5.06 1.25
C GLU A 3 2.01 5.88 1.55
N ASN A 4 2.11 7.09 0.99
CA ASN A 4 3.24 7.99 1.27
C ASN A 4 3.34 8.36 2.77
N ILE A 5 2.20 8.51 3.47
CA ILE A 5 2.19 8.69 4.93
C ILE A 5 2.71 7.43 5.64
N ALA A 6 2.30 6.24 5.19
CA ALA A 6 2.74 4.99 5.79
C ALA A 6 4.26 4.78 5.64
N VAL A 7 4.79 5.07 4.44
CA VAL A 7 6.23 5.07 4.19
C VAL A 7 6.95 6.09 5.08
N PHE A 8 6.46 7.34 5.16
CA PHE A 8 7.02 8.35 6.04
C PHE A 8 7.04 7.90 7.51
N SER A 9 5.94 7.29 7.97
CA SER A 9 5.81 6.77 9.34
C SER A 9 6.81 5.66 9.62
N ALA A 10 7.01 4.72 8.67
CA ALA A 10 8.01 3.67 8.81
C ALA A 10 9.44 4.23 8.96
N PHE A 11 9.79 5.27 8.19
CA PHE A 11 11.07 5.95 8.34
C PHE A 11 11.21 6.68 9.69
N LYS A 12 10.15 7.35 10.14
CA LYS A 12 10.13 8.03 11.44
C LYS A 12 10.37 7.03 12.57
N GLU A 13 9.67 5.90 12.56
CA GLU A 13 9.81 4.84 13.56
C GLU A 13 11.21 4.23 13.57
N GLU A 14 11.78 3.93 12.40
CA GLU A 14 13.14 3.39 12.34
C GLU A 14 14.16 4.41 12.89
N SER A 15 14.02 5.68 12.51
CA SER A 15 14.87 6.75 13.03
C SER A 15 14.75 6.90 14.55
N PHE A 16 13.52 6.90 15.07
CA PHE A 16 13.26 6.98 16.50
C PHE A 16 13.87 5.80 17.26
N LYS A 17 13.66 4.56 16.79
CA LYS A 17 14.23 3.34 17.37
C LYS A 17 15.76 3.38 17.39
N ASN A 18 16.37 3.80 16.29
CA ASN A 18 17.82 3.86 16.16
C ASN A 18 18.41 4.89 17.14
N VAL A 19 17.81 6.09 17.24
CA VAL A 19 18.25 7.10 18.20
C VAL A 19 18.10 6.61 19.64
N LEU A 20 17.01 5.91 19.99
CA LEU A 20 16.89 5.33 21.32
C LEU A 20 17.95 4.26 21.60
N GLY A 21 18.29 3.44 20.60
CA GLY A 21 19.32 2.42 20.71
C GLY A 21 20.70 2.99 21.01
N THR A 22 21.07 4.12 20.41
CA THR A 22 22.38 4.76 20.66
C THR A 22 22.49 5.36 22.07
N LEU A 23 21.36 5.67 22.72
CA LEU A 23 21.36 6.21 24.07
C LEU A 23 21.68 5.17 25.15
N LEU A 24 21.76 3.87 24.82
CA LEU A 24 22.13 2.85 25.81
C LEU A 24 23.55 3.04 26.34
N VAL A 25 24.43 3.63 25.55
CA VAL A 25 25.81 3.96 25.94
C VAL A 25 25.97 5.48 26.13
N ASP A 26 26.88 5.85 27.03
CA ASP A 26 27.30 7.23 27.21
C ASP A 26 28.37 7.63 26.18
N GLU A 27 28.79 8.90 26.24
CA GLU A 27 29.81 9.46 25.35
C GLU A 27 31.18 8.79 25.49
N LYS A 28 31.42 8.07 26.59
CA LYS A 28 32.64 7.32 26.86
C LYS A 28 32.52 5.84 26.46
N GLY A 29 31.38 5.43 25.88
CA GLY A 29 31.10 4.05 25.50
C GLY A 29 30.70 3.14 26.67
N SER A 30 30.44 3.70 27.86
CA SER A 30 30.00 2.95 29.02
C SER A 30 28.48 2.82 29.05
N LEU A 31 27.96 1.70 29.57
CA LEU A 31 26.52 1.49 29.68
C LEU A 31 25.90 2.55 30.62
N ARG A 32 24.85 3.23 30.15
CA ARG A 32 24.12 4.20 30.98
C ARG A 32 23.35 3.49 32.10
N SER A 33 23.20 4.16 33.24
CA SER A 33 22.24 3.77 34.25
C SER A 33 20.80 3.89 33.71
N TRP A 34 19.84 3.15 34.30
CA TRP A 34 18.42 3.26 33.93
C TRP A 34 17.91 4.71 34.03
N ASN A 35 18.28 5.44 35.09
CA ASN A 35 17.80 6.79 35.31
C ASN A 35 18.35 7.76 34.25
N ASP A 36 19.63 7.63 33.88
CA ASP A 36 20.24 8.47 32.86
C ASP A 36 19.69 8.15 31.47
N PHE A 37 19.55 6.87 31.13
CA PHE A 37 18.90 6.44 29.89
C PHE A 37 17.48 6.99 29.78
N LYS A 38 16.65 6.79 30.82
CA LYS A 38 15.26 7.27 30.85
C LYS A 38 15.19 8.78 30.64
N LYS A 39 16.09 9.54 31.28
CA LYS A 39 16.17 11.00 31.13
C LYS A 39 16.45 11.42 29.69
N GLU A 40 17.46 10.82 29.04
CA GLU A 40 17.80 11.16 27.65
C GLU A 40 16.74 10.67 26.66
N ALA A 41 16.23 9.45 26.83
CA ALA A 41 15.16 8.89 26.01
C ALA A 41 13.88 9.74 26.06
N THR A 42 13.55 10.31 27.22
CA THR A 42 12.39 11.21 27.36
C THR A 42 12.54 12.46 26.51
N LYS A 43 13.75 13.04 26.42
CA LYS A 43 14.00 14.20 25.55
C LYS A 43 13.79 13.87 24.08
N VAL A 44 14.25 12.70 23.65
CA VAL A 44 14.03 12.20 22.28
C VAL A 44 12.55 11.98 22.02
N ASN A 45 11.83 11.35 22.96
CA ASN A 45 10.38 11.17 22.87
C ASN A 45 9.64 12.50 22.69
N SER A 46 9.93 13.52 23.51
CA SER A 46 9.30 14.85 23.36
C SER A 46 9.71 15.56 22.06
N ALA A 47 10.90 15.30 21.51
CA ALA A 47 11.24 15.80 20.18
C ALA A 47 10.37 15.15 19.08
N TYR A 48 10.31 13.82 19.03
CA TYR A 48 9.61 13.07 17.98
C TYR A 48 8.08 13.11 18.08
N ASN A 49 7.56 12.93 19.30
CA ASN A 49 6.15 12.66 19.55
C ASN A 49 5.37 13.88 20.06
N GLU A 50 6.02 15.03 20.19
CA GLU A 50 5.33 16.31 20.47
C GLU A 50 5.69 17.37 19.42
N ARG A 51 6.97 17.77 19.35
CA ARG A 51 7.41 18.89 18.48
C ARG A 51 7.39 18.53 17.00
N TYR A 52 8.02 17.42 16.61
CA TYR A 52 8.02 16.96 15.22
C TYR A 52 6.62 16.52 14.81
N LEU A 53 5.93 15.76 15.66
CA LEU A 53 4.55 15.33 15.43
C LEU A 53 3.62 16.50 15.07
N LYS A 54 3.66 17.62 15.80
CA LYS A 54 2.83 18.80 15.49
C LYS A 54 3.17 19.39 14.12
N THR A 55 4.46 19.47 13.80
CA THR A 55 4.94 20.02 12.52
C THR A 55 4.53 19.13 11.34
N GLU A 56 4.68 17.82 11.50
CA GLU A 56 4.27 16.79 10.54
C GLU A 56 2.76 16.78 10.32
N TYR A 57 1.97 16.95 11.39
CA TYR A 57 0.52 17.09 11.30
C TYR A 57 0.14 18.29 10.43
N HIS A 58 0.72 19.47 10.70
CA HIS A 58 0.44 20.66 9.91
C HIS A 58 0.85 20.50 8.44
N GLN A 59 2.02 19.90 8.17
CA GLN A 59 2.47 19.60 6.82
C GLN A 59 1.50 18.64 6.10
N THR A 60 1.05 17.59 6.80
CA THR A 60 0.10 16.61 6.26
C THR A 60 -1.20 17.26 5.83
N ILE A 61 -1.79 18.07 6.70
CA ILE A 61 -3.03 18.79 6.39
C ILE A 61 -2.82 19.80 5.25
N ALA A 62 -1.74 20.58 5.29
CA ALA A 62 -1.44 21.56 4.25
C ALA A 62 -1.26 20.91 2.87
N ALA A 63 -0.50 19.81 2.79
CA ALA A 63 -0.29 19.09 1.53
C ALA A 63 -1.57 18.41 1.01
N ALA A 64 -2.41 17.87 1.91
CA ALA A 64 -3.71 17.30 1.53
C ALA A 64 -4.65 18.37 0.95
N ASN A 65 -4.73 19.53 1.60
CA ASN A 65 -5.52 20.67 1.12
C ASN A 65 -4.97 21.19 -0.22
N ALA A 66 -3.64 21.26 -0.37
CA ALA A 66 -2.99 21.64 -1.62
C ALA A 66 -3.35 20.66 -2.76
N ALA A 67 -3.36 19.35 -2.49
CA ALA A 67 -3.74 18.36 -3.49
C ALA A 67 -5.18 18.54 -3.97
N GLN A 68 -6.11 18.75 -3.04
CA GLN A 68 -7.50 19.07 -3.40
C GLN A 68 -7.58 20.37 -4.20
N LYS A 69 -6.88 21.42 -3.75
CA LYS A 69 -6.86 22.72 -4.42
C LYS A 69 -6.34 22.64 -5.86
N TRP A 70 -5.30 21.84 -6.10
CA TRP A 70 -4.79 21.60 -7.44
C TRP A 70 -5.85 20.97 -8.36
N ASN A 71 -6.61 19.98 -7.86
CA ASN A 71 -7.70 19.38 -8.64
C ASN A 71 -8.79 20.41 -9.00
N ASP A 72 -9.08 21.34 -8.09
CA ASP A 72 -10.04 22.43 -8.35
C ASP A 72 -9.50 23.45 -9.36
N ILE A 73 -8.19 23.74 -9.32
CA ILE A 73 -7.48 24.56 -10.30
C ILE A 73 -7.59 23.91 -11.68
N GLU A 74 -7.22 22.64 -11.82
CA GLU A 74 -7.30 21.90 -13.09
C GLU A 74 -8.72 21.91 -13.67
N ARG A 75 -9.75 21.69 -12.82
CA ARG A 75 -11.15 21.72 -13.26
C ARG A 75 -11.59 23.08 -13.81
N THR A 76 -10.99 24.17 -13.32
CA THR A 76 -11.37 25.55 -13.69
C THR A 76 -10.34 26.26 -14.57
N LYS A 77 -9.33 25.54 -15.06
CA LYS A 77 -8.23 26.04 -15.89
C LYS A 77 -8.69 26.79 -17.14
N HIS A 78 -9.83 26.40 -17.72
CA HIS A 78 -10.42 27.06 -18.90
C HIS A 78 -11.00 28.45 -18.59
N LEU A 79 -11.31 28.76 -17.32
CA LEU A 79 -11.80 30.05 -16.87
C LEU A 79 -10.66 30.93 -16.36
N TYR A 80 -9.72 30.33 -15.62
CA TYR A 80 -8.57 31.01 -15.04
C TYR A 80 -7.30 30.26 -15.41
N PRO A 81 -6.61 30.64 -16.50
CA PRO A 81 -5.47 29.89 -17.02
C PRO A 81 -4.18 30.12 -16.21
N ASN A 82 -4.16 31.13 -15.33
CA ASN A 82 -2.99 31.55 -14.57
C ASN A 82 -3.18 31.37 -13.06
N LEU A 83 -2.05 31.25 -12.36
CA LEU A 83 -1.97 31.22 -10.90
C LEU A 83 -1.06 32.34 -10.39
N ARG A 84 -1.49 33.03 -9.34
CA ARG A 84 -0.69 33.99 -8.57
C ARG A 84 -0.13 33.32 -7.31
N TYR A 85 1.17 33.40 -7.10
CA TYR A 85 1.81 32.90 -5.88
C TYR A 85 1.63 33.90 -4.72
N LEU A 86 1.06 33.45 -3.61
CA LEU A 86 0.73 34.27 -2.46
C LEU A 86 1.53 33.83 -1.23
N THR A 87 1.85 34.80 -0.38
CA THR A 87 2.43 34.59 0.95
C THR A 87 1.59 35.37 1.93
N VAL A 88 1.67 35.04 3.22
CA VAL A 88 0.98 35.80 4.28
C VAL A 88 1.56 37.21 4.52
N GLY A 89 2.68 37.56 3.87
CA GLY A 89 3.28 38.91 3.96
C GLY A 89 3.96 39.28 5.29
N ASP A 90 3.95 38.41 6.30
CA ASP A 90 4.58 38.70 7.60
C ASP A 90 6.10 38.46 7.62
N ASN A 91 6.74 38.87 8.72
CA ASN A 91 8.17 38.73 8.93
C ASN A 91 8.65 37.27 9.08
N ARG A 92 7.73 36.30 9.23
CA ARG A 92 8.04 34.87 9.33
C ARG A 92 8.03 34.16 7.98
N VAL A 93 7.60 34.84 6.91
CA VAL A 93 7.78 34.33 5.55
C VAL A 93 9.28 34.22 5.26
N ARG A 94 9.71 33.17 4.55
CA ARG A 94 11.12 33.02 4.15
C ARG A 94 11.42 33.93 2.96
N ASP A 95 12.63 34.49 2.86
CA ASP A 95 13.01 35.38 1.75
C ASP A 95 12.79 34.75 0.37
N LYS A 96 13.14 33.47 0.24
CA LYS A 96 12.89 32.69 -0.98
C LYS A 96 11.41 32.71 -1.37
N HIS A 97 10.49 32.66 -0.41
CA HIS A 97 9.05 32.67 -0.69
C HIS A 97 8.55 34.09 -0.97
N ARG A 98 9.08 35.11 -0.28
CA ARG A 98 8.76 36.52 -0.52
C ARG A 98 9.07 36.93 -1.95
N ALA A 99 10.18 36.46 -2.50
CA ALA A 99 10.59 36.76 -3.88
C ALA A 99 9.53 36.33 -4.92
N TRP A 100 8.76 35.28 -4.62
CA TRP A 100 7.68 34.78 -5.48
C TRP A 100 6.33 35.44 -5.21
N HIS A 101 6.19 36.25 -4.16
CA HIS A 101 4.91 36.87 -3.84
C HIS A 101 4.42 37.77 -4.99
N GLY A 102 3.16 37.56 -5.40
CA GLY A 102 2.52 38.31 -6.47
C GLY A 102 2.90 37.86 -7.88
N LYS A 103 3.84 36.92 -8.04
CA LYS A 103 4.23 36.42 -9.36
C LYS A 103 3.12 35.56 -9.95
N VAL A 104 2.78 35.84 -11.21
CA VAL A 104 1.71 35.17 -11.95
C VAL A 104 2.33 34.28 -13.01
N LEU A 105 1.96 33.01 -13.02
CA LEU A 105 2.46 32.00 -13.97
C LEU A 105 1.30 31.18 -14.52
N PRO A 106 1.34 30.75 -15.79
CA PRO A 106 0.38 29.79 -16.34
C PRO A 106 0.29 28.53 -15.47
N ILE A 107 -0.88 27.91 -15.39
CA ILE A 107 -1.08 26.64 -14.64
C ILE A 107 -0.10 25.55 -15.10
N ASP A 108 0.17 25.48 -16.41
CA ASP A 108 1.09 24.49 -17.00
C ASP A 108 2.57 24.82 -16.84
N HIS A 109 2.91 25.93 -16.17
CA HIS A 109 4.30 26.32 -16.01
C HIS A 109 5.06 25.30 -15.13
N PRO A 110 6.27 24.84 -15.52
CA PRO A 110 7.04 23.83 -14.77
C PRO A 110 7.34 24.20 -13.31
N PHE A 111 7.28 25.48 -12.98
CA PHE A 111 7.37 25.97 -11.60
C PHE A 111 6.37 25.25 -10.68
N TRP A 112 5.12 25.08 -11.11
CA TRP A 112 4.06 24.49 -10.28
C TRP A 112 4.23 22.99 -10.05
N VAL A 113 5.04 22.30 -10.86
CA VAL A 113 5.36 20.88 -10.63
C VAL A 113 6.21 20.70 -9.38
N LYS A 114 7.07 21.69 -9.07
CA LYS A 114 8.07 21.61 -7.99
C LYS A 114 7.78 22.54 -6.81
N ASN A 115 7.01 23.61 -7.02
CA ASN A 115 6.90 24.71 -6.07
C ASN A 115 5.45 25.07 -5.75
N PHE A 116 4.52 24.13 -5.94
CA PHE A 116 3.15 24.34 -5.49
C PHE A 116 3.10 24.19 -3.96
N PRO A 117 2.70 25.24 -3.20
CA PRO A 117 2.72 25.20 -1.74
C PRO A 117 1.98 23.96 -1.17
N PRO A 118 2.44 23.38 -0.04
CA PRO A 118 3.45 23.89 0.90
C PRO A 118 4.90 23.58 0.50
N ASN A 119 5.73 24.62 0.49
CA ASN A 119 7.11 24.57 -0.01
C ASN A 119 8.20 24.40 1.07
N ASP A 120 7.81 24.29 2.34
CA ASP A 120 8.70 24.09 3.50
C ASP A 120 7.88 23.74 4.76
N TRP A 121 8.54 23.25 5.81
CA TRP A 121 7.92 23.09 7.13
C TRP A 121 7.26 24.39 7.61
N GLY A 122 5.97 24.31 7.98
CA GLY A 122 5.19 25.47 8.44
C GLY A 122 4.95 26.53 7.36
N CYS A 123 5.05 26.17 6.08
CA CYS A 123 4.72 27.06 4.97
C CYS A 123 3.25 27.49 5.05
N ARG A 124 3.03 28.79 4.87
CA ARG A 124 1.70 29.44 4.82
C ARG A 124 1.48 30.16 3.48
N CYS A 125 2.24 29.76 2.46
CA CYS A 125 2.04 30.28 1.11
C CYS A 125 0.85 29.60 0.45
N ASP A 126 0.31 30.24 -0.58
CA ASP A 126 -0.82 29.75 -1.33
C ASP A 126 -0.66 30.07 -2.82
N ALA A 127 -1.50 29.47 -3.67
CA ALA A 127 -1.61 29.76 -5.09
C ALA A 127 -3.05 30.08 -5.45
N GLU A 128 -3.32 31.27 -5.97
CA GLU A 128 -4.67 31.74 -6.30
C GLU A 128 -4.89 31.73 -7.80
N ARG A 129 -6.08 31.31 -8.25
CA ARG A 129 -6.49 31.38 -9.65
C ARG A 129 -6.71 32.83 -10.06
N THR A 130 -6.19 33.21 -11.21
CA THR A 130 -6.29 34.58 -11.71
C THR A 130 -6.32 34.60 -13.23
N ASP A 131 -6.88 35.66 -13.78
CA ASP A 131 -6.85 36.06 -15.18
C ASP A 131 -5.83 37.18 -15.46
N ASP A 132 -5.07 37.61 -14.43
CA ASP A 132 -3.97 38.56 -14.58
C ASP A 132 -2.94 38.12 -15.61
N GLU A 133 -2.26 39.10 -16.21
CA GLU A 133 -1.15 38.85 -17.12
C GLU A 133 0.00 38.10 -16.45
N VAL A 134 0.64 37.21 -17.21
CA VAL A 134 1.80 36.43 -16.76
C VAL A 134 2.97 37.37 -16.48
N THR A 135 3.66 37.16 -15.36
CA THR A 135 4.87 37.92 -15.05
C THR A 135 5.98 37.61 -16.06
N ILE A 136 6.65 38.65 -16.54
CA ILE A 136 7.74 38.54 -17.52
C ILE A 136 8.90 37.71 -16.94
N GLU A 137 9.40 36.74 -17.72
CA GLU A 137 10.44 35.77 -17.30
C GLU A 137 11.65 36.41 -16.59
N LYS A 138 12.13 37.56 -17.09
CA LYS A 138 13.28 38.29 -16.51
C LYS A 138 13.04 38.75 -15.07
N GLU A 139 11.78 38.90 -14.67
CA GLU A 139 11.36 39.31 -13.33
C GLU A 139 11.06 38.13 -12.41
N LEU A 140 11.14 36.90 -12.91
CA LEU A 140 10.99 35.70 -12.08
C LEU A 140 12.27 35.51 -11.24
N PRO A 141 12.13 35.23 -9.93
CA PRO A 141 13.26 34.87 -9.11
C PRO A 141 14.02 33.67 -9.71
N LYS A 142 15.35 33.70 -9.67
CA LYS A 142 16.15 32.52 -9.98
C LYS A 142 15.72 31.37 -9.06
N THR A 143 15.53 30.21 -9.67
CA THR A 143 14.81 29.02 -9.17
C THR A 143 14.74 28.85 -7.66
N PHE A 144 13.56 28.43 -7.21
CA PHE A 144 13.30 28.02 -5.85
C PHE A 144 14.01 26.68 -5.58
N ASP A 145 15.08 26.71 -4.80
CA ASP A 145 15.77 25.49 -4.37
C ASP A 145 15.22 25.03 -3.02
N ASN A 146 14.30 24.05 -3.08
CA ASN A 146 13.71 23.39 -1.92
C ASN A 146 13.80 21.86 -2.02
N ASP A 147 14.98 21.30 -2.33
CA ASP A 147 15.18 19.86 -2.62
C ASP A 147 14.17 18.89 -1.97
N LYS A 148 14.03 18.94 -0.64
CA LYS A 148 13.15 18.03 0.14
C LYS A 148 11.64 18.29 0.07
N PHE A 149 11.23 19.42 -0.50
CA PHE A 149 9.84 19.86 -0.68
C PHE A 149 9.49 20.09 -2.16
N LYS A 150 10.39 19.75 -3.11
CA LYS A 150 10.14 19.84 -4.55
C LYS A 150 8.96 18.97 -4.94
N ASN A 151 7.77 19.55 -4.98
CA ASN A 151 6.55 18.78 -5.12
C ASN A 151 5.35 19.62 -5.56
N ASN A 152 4.39 18.92 -6.14
CA ASN A 152 3.00 19.34 -6.21
C ASN A 152 2.16 18.18 -5.65
N PRO A 153 1.59 18.31 -4.44
CA PRO A 153 0.82 17.23 -3.83
C PRO A 153 -0.37 16.75 -4.67
N GLY A 154 -0.95 17.63 -5.51
CA GLY A 154 -2.05 17.29 -6.41
C GLY A 154 -1.63 16.43 -7.59
N LEU A 155 -0.40 16.65 -8.10
CA LEU A 155 0.15 15.86 -9.20
C LEU A 155 0.77 14.54 -8.71
N THR A 156 1.56 14.59 -7.64
CA THR A 156 2.35 13.42 -7.20
C THR A 156 1.62 12.54 -6.21
N GLY A 157 0.59 13.06 -5.53
CA GLY A 157 -0.05 12.39 -4.41
C GLY A 157 0.90 12.15 -3.22
N LYS A 158 2.01 12.89 -3.13
CA LYS A 158 2.98 12.82 -2.02
C LYS A 158 2.78 14.00 -1.07
N ILE A 159 2.79 13.71 0.23
CA ILE A 159 2.80 14.69 1.33
C ILE A 159 4.25 15.01 1.70
N PHE A 160 5.06 13.97 1.81
CA PHE A 160 6.49 14.03 2.06
C PHE A 160 7.20 13.46 0.82
N PRO A 161 7.61 14.33 -0.13
CA PRO A 161 8.26 13.87 -1.36
C PRO A 161 9.61 13.20 -1.05
N GLU A 162 10.32 13.75 -0.06
CA GLU A 162 11.49 13.16 0.59
C GLU A 162 11.28 13.16 2.11
N THR A 163 11.94 12.23 2.80
CA THR A 163 11.89 12.15 4.26
C THR A 163 13.23 12.53 4.88
N ILE A 164 13.19 13.39 5.89
CA ILE A 164 14.39 13.79 6.65
C ILE A 164 15.02 12.60 7.40
N TYR A 165 14.23 11.57 7.67
CA TYR A 165 14.62 10.38 8.42
C TYR A 165 15.45 9.39 7.60
N ALA A 166 15.53 9.56 6.28
CA ALA A 166 16.35 8.71 5.41
C ALA A 166 17.80 9.22 5.26
N ASN A 167 18.10 10.44 5.73
CA ASN A 167 19.38 11.12 5.49
C ASN A 167 20.63 10.35 5.94
N SER A 168 20.53 9.51 6.97
CA SER A 168 21.65 8.75 7.54
C SER A 168 21.65 7.27 7.11
N LEU A 169 20.76 6.87 6.22
CA LEU A 169 20.55 5.48 5.84
C LEU A 169 21.20 5.19 4.49
N ASN A 170 21.67 3.96 4.30
CA ASN A 170 22.10 3.48 2.99
C ASN A 170 20.89 3.05 2.13
N GLU A 171 21.14 2.82 0.85
CA GLU A 171 20.09 2.52 -0.13
C GLU A 171 19.31 1.23 0.17
N SER A 172 19.98 0.19 0.69
CA SER A 172 19.35 -1.07 1.09
C SER A 172 18.41 -0.87 2.30
N GLU A 173 18.83 -0.07 3.28
CA GLU A 173 17.98 0.28 4.42
C GLU A 173 16.75 1.07 3.99
N ILE A 174 16.94 2.05 3.10
CA ILE A 174 15.86 2.87 2.54
C ILE A 174 14.82 1.98 1.87
N GLU A 175 15.24 1.04 1.02
CA GLU A 175 14.32 0.17 0.28
C GLU A 175 13.57 -0.80 1.20
N ARG A 176 14.28 -1.37 2.19
CA ARG A 176 13.68 -2.23 3.21
C ARG A 176 12.59 -1.50 4.00
N ILE A 177 12.84 -0.27 4.44
CA ILE A 177 11.89 0.51 5.25
C ILE A 177 10.69 0.95 4.41
N LYS A 178 10.90 1.36 3.16
CA LYS A 178 9.81 1.65 2.21
C LYS A 178 8.91 0.44 2.03
N SER A 179 9.50 -0.70 1.69
CA SER A 179 8.78 -1.97 1.49
C SER A 179 8.01 -2.38 2.75
N TYR A 180 8.61 -2.21 3.93
CA TYR A 180 7.92 -2.46 5.20
C TYR A 180 6.71 -1.53 5.37
N GLY A 181 6.88 -0.21 5.18
CA GLY A 181 5.79 0.76 5.30
C GLY A 181 4.63 0.48 4.35
N ILE A 182 4.91 0.11 3.10
CA ILE A 182 3.89 -0.28 2.11
C ILE A 182 3.17 -1.56 2.56
N SER A 183 3.90 -2.61 2.93
CA SER A 183 3.27 -3.88 3.33
C SER A 183 2.37 -3.74 4.56
N GLN A 184 2.78 -2.93 5.55
CA GLN A 184 1.92 -2.66 6.72
C GLN A 184 0.67 -1.87 6.35
N PHE A 185 0.78 -0.91 5.43
CA PHE A 185 -0.37 -0.16 4.93
C PHE A 185 -1.38 -1.05 4.19
N GLU A 186 -0.89 -1.91 3.30
CA GLU A 186 -1.72 -2.89 2.58
C GLU A 186 -2.40 -3.84 3.56
N LYS A 187 -1.66 -4.40 4.52
CA LYS A 187 -2.21 -5.28 5.56
C LYS A 187 -3.36 -4.61 6.32
N LEU A 188 -3.18 -3.35 6.75
CA LEU A 188 -4.22 -2.61 7.48
C LEU A 188 -5.44 -2.30 6.60
N ASN A 189 -5.24 -2.00 5.32
CA ASN A 189 -6.34 -1.78 4.39
C ASN A 189 -7.12 -3.07 4.14
N ASN A 190 -6.43 -4.18 3.91
CA ASN A 190 -7.04 -5.49 3.72
C ASN A 190 -7.83 -5.88 4.96
N GLN A 191 -7.27 -5.72 6.15
CA GLN A 191 -7.97 -5.96 7.41
C GLN A 191 -9.27 -5.14 7.54
N LYS A 192 -9.23 -3.85 7.19
CA LYS A 192 -10.42 -2.99 7.20
C LYS A 192 -11.45 -3.41 6.15
N SER A 193 -11.01 -3.81 4.97
CA SER A 193 -11.87 -4.30 3.89
C SER A 193 -12.56 -5.59 4.30
N ASN A 194 -11.77 -6.58 4.71
CA ASN A 194 -12.24 -7.89 5.15
C ASN A 194 -13.17 -7.80 6.36
N TYR A 195 -12.94 -6.86 7.27
CA TYR A 195 -13.86 -6.64 8.39
C TYR A 195 -15.25 -6.16 7.92
N LYS A 196 -15.33 -5.35 6.86
CA LYS A 196 -16.62 -4.95 6.28
C LYS A 196 -17.33 -6.14 5.63
N VAL A 197 -16.58 -6.95 4.88
CA VAL A 197 -17.11 -8.18 4.27
C VAL A 197 -17.61 -9.13 5.35
N TYR A 198 -16.82 -9.40 6.38
CA TYR A 198 -17.23 -10.18 7.55
C TYR A 198 -18.56 -9.68 8.15
N GLN A 199 -18.72 -8.37 8.33
CA GLN A 199 -19.96 -7.81 8.89
C GLN A 199 -21.18 -7.98 7.98
N GLN A 200 -20.98 -8.05 6.66
CA GLN A 200 -22.05 -8.36 5.70
C GLN A 200 -22.44 -9.84 5.80
N PHE A 201 -21.46 -10.74 5.70
CA PHE A 201 -21.71 -12.19 5.71
C PHE A 201 -22.22 -12.68 7.06
N LYS A 202 -21.83 -12.06 8.18
CA LYS A 202 -22.33 -12.41 9.52
C LYS A 202 -23.85 -12.23 9.65
N LYS A 203 -24.44 -11.34 8.86
CA LYS A 203 -25.89 -11.09 8.83
C LYS A 203 -26.62 -11.97 7.83
N ASN A 204 -25.90 -12.69 6.98
CA ASN A 204 -26.48 -13.51 5.95
C ASN A 204 -26.65 -14.95 6.46
N GLU A 205 -27.91 -15.40 6.59
CA GLU A 205 -28.26 -16.74 7.07
C GLU A 205 -27.88 -17.86 6.08
N ASP A 206 -27.57 -17.51 4.83
CA ASP A 206 -27.13 -18.47 3.81
C ASP A 206 -25.67 -18.93 4.00
N TYR A 207 -24.90 -18.24 4.86
CA TYR A 207 -23.50 -18.57 5.11
C TYR A 207 -23.28 -19.06 6.54
N LEU A 208 -22.46 -20.09 6.64
CA LEU A 208 -22.00 -20.73 7.86
C LEU A 208 -20.50 -20.47 8.06
N ASP A 209 -20.00 -20.79 9.26
CA ASP A 209 -18.58 -20.66 9.64
C ASP A 209 -17.98 -19.28 9.35
N VAL A 210 -18.78 -18.22 9.52
CA VAL A 210 -18.36 -16.84 9.27
C VAL A 210 -17.42 -16.36 10.38
N GLN A 211 -16.13 -16.24 10.07
CA GLN A 211 -15.09 -15.88 11.04
C GLN A 211 -14.22 -14.71 10.55
N PHE A 212 -13.64 -13.97 11.49
CA PHE A 212 -12.68 -12.90 11.25
C PHE A 212 -11.52 -12.98 12.25
N ASP A 213 -10.31 -13.00 11.72
CA ASP A 213 -9.08 -12.98 12.51
C ASP A 213 -8.61 -11.54 12.70
N LYS A 214 -8.61 -11.07 13.95
CA LYS A 214 -8.19 -9.71 14.28
C LYS A 214 -6.69 -9.47 14.13
N ALA A 215 -5.85 -10.50 14.21
CA ALA A 215 -4.40 -10.38 14.14
C ALA A 215 -3.89 -10.34 12.69
N THR A 216 -4.49 -11.16 11.83
CA THR A 216 -4.08 -11.32 10.44
C THR A 216 -4.94 -10.48 9.50
N GLY A 217 -6.18 -10.20 9.90
CA GLY A 217 -7.18 -9.50 9.11
C GLY A 217 -7.93 -10.40 8.13
N GLY A 218 -7.70 -11.71 8.16
CA GLY A 218 -8.38 -12.64 7.29
C GLY A 218 -9.83 -12.85 7.70
N MET A 219 -10.67 -13.23 6.74
CA MET A 219 -12.02 -13.68 7.01
C MET A 219 -12.33 -14.93 6.20
N LYS A 220 -13.22 -15.76 6.73
CA LYS A 220 -13.80 -16.87 5.97
C LYS A 220 -15.30 -16.95 6.15
N ALA A 221 -15.97 -17.48 5.13
CA ALA A 221 -17.39 -17.81 5.15
C ALA A 221 -17.63 -18.96 4.17
N THR A 222 -18.62 -19.80 4.45
CA THR A 222 -18.96 -20.95 3.59
C THR A 222 -20.46 -20.98 3.39
N HIS A 223 -20.91 -20.95 2.14
CA HIS A 223 -22.34 -21.04 1.83
C HIS A 223 -22.90 -22.39 2.29
N LYS A 224 -24.13 -22.41 2.82
CA LYS A 224 -24.79 -23.62 3.37
C LYS A 224 -24.98 -24.75 2.34
N LEU A 225 -25.01 -24.40 1.06
CA LEU A 225 -25.13 -25.32 -0.08
C LEU A 225 -23.80 -25.61 -0.78
N HIS A 226 -22.67 -25.18 -0.22
CA HIS A 226 -21.35 -25.53 -0.75
C HIS A 226 -21.08 -27.04 -0.59
N HIS A 227 -20.63 -27.71 -1.65
CA HIS A 227 -20.46 -29.17 -1.67
C HIS A 227 -18.98 -29.54 -1.51
N PHE A 228 -18.62 -30.01 -0.31
CA PHE A 228 -17.31 -30.59 -0.08
C PHE A 228 -17.24 -32.02 -0.63
N ASP A 229 -16.41 -32.26 -1.64
CA ASP A 229 -16.18 -33.60 -2.20
C ASP A 229 -15.69 -34.57 -1.10
N PRO A 230 -16.18 -35.83 -1.04
CA PRO A 230 -15.77 -36.78 0.00
C PRO A 230 -14.26 -37.10 0.05
N ASN A 231 -13.56 -36.99 -1.10
CA ASN A 231 -12.14 -37.30 -1.23
C ASN A 231 -11.25 -36.05 -1.15
N THR A 232 -11.72 -34.88 -1.62
CA THR A 232 -10.94 -33.63 -1.66
C THR A 232 -11.44 -32.51 -0.76
N GLY A 233 -12.64 -32.61 -0.19
CA GLY A 233 -13.23 -31.55 0.62
C GLY A 233 -12.49 -31.23 1.92
N ASN A 234 -11.67 -32.16 2.44
CA ASN A 234 -10.75 -31.84 3.55
C ASN A 234 -9.64 -30.88 3.11
N ASP A 235 -9.20 -30.94 1.85
CA ASP A 235 -8.19 -30.03 1.31
C ASP A 235 -8.78 -28.63 1.15
N GLU A 236 -10.01 -28.51 0.64
CA GLU A 236 -10.68 -27.21 0.49
C GLU A 236 -10.84 -26.51 1.84
N LYS A 237 -11.24 -27.25 2.89
CA LYS A 237 -11.29 -26.72 4.26
C LYS A 237 -9.91 -26.33 4.78
N LEU A 238 -8.87 -27.12 4.50
CA LEU A 238 -7.50 -26.81 4.87
C LEU A 238 -7.03 -25.52 4.19
N LEU A 239 -7.22 -25.42 2.87
CA LEU A 239 -6.83 -24.28 2.06
C LEU A 239 -7.60 -23.02 2.47
N GLN A 240 -8.91 -23.10 2.67
CA GLN A 240 -9.71 -21.99 3.19
C GLN A 240 -9.14 -21.48 4.52
N ASN A 241 -8.87 -22.38 5.47
CA ASN A 241 -8.31 -22.00 6.76
C ASN A 241 -6.89 -21.44 6.64
N LEU A 242 -6.08 -21.95 5.72
CA LEU A 242 -4.71 -21.49 5.51
C LEU A 242 -4.69 -20.07 4.95
N PHE A 243 -5.46 -19.79 3.90
CA PHE A 243 -5.59 -18.45 3.33
C PHE A 243 -6.22 -17.48 4.35
N TYR A 244 -7.26 -17.90 5.07
CA TYR A 244 -7.83 -17.14 6.18
C TYR A 244 -6.77 -16.72 7.21
N LYS A 245 -5.94 -17.65 7.71
CA LYS A 245 -4.87 -17.35 8.67
C LYS A 245 -3.76 -16.47 8.10
N ASN A 246 -3.64 -16.37 6.78
CA ASN A 246 -2.67 -15.50 6.10
C ASN A 246 -3.27 -14.14 5.70
N GLY A 247 -4.45 -13.78 6.22
CA GLY A 247 -5.02 -12.45 6.04
C GLY A 247 -5.92 -12.29 4.81
N TYR A 248 -6.19 -13.37 4.07
CA TYR A 248 -7.07 -13.33 2.91
C TYR A 248 -8.55 -13.38 3.33
N SER A 249 -9.41 -12.81 2.48
CA SER A 249 -10.85 -13.07 2.51
C SER A 249 -11.14 -14.29 1.66
N VAL A 250 -11.71 -15.36 2.25
CA VAL A 250 -12.00 -16.60 1.54
C VAL A 250 -13.47 -16.99 1.73
N ILE A 251 -14.26 -16.86 0.67
CA ILE A 251 -15.69 -17.14 0.67
C ILE A 251 -15.94 -18.35 -0.22
N LEU A 252 -16.46 -19.44 0.32
CA LEU A 252 -16.89 -20.61 -0.45
C LEU A 252 -18.37 -20.47 -0.81
N GLU A 253 -18.71 -20.76 -2.06
CA GLU A 253 -19.99 -20.40 -2.67
C GLU A 253 -20.92 -21.57 -2.97
N ASP A 254 -22.17 -21.26 -3.30
CA ASP A 254 -23.15 -22.27 -3.71
C ASP A 254 -22.76 -22.96 -5.02
N GLU A 255 -22.53 -24.27 -4.97
CA GLU A 255 -22.25 -25.10 -6.15
C GLU A 255 -23.50 -25.78 -6.73
N SER A 256 -24.64 -25.71 -6.04
CA SER A 256 -25.85 -26.48 -6.36
C SER A 256 -26.81 -25.81 -7.34
N THR A 257 -26.76 -24.48 -7.50
CA THR A 257 -27.78 -23.70 -8.23
C THR A 257 -27.31 -23.13 -9.58
N GLY A 258 -27.85 -23.61 -10.71
CA GLY A 258 -27.64 -23.00 -12.04
C GLY A 258 -26.87 -23.89 -13.04
N SER A 259 -26.91 -23.54 -14.33
CA SER A 259 -26.30 -24.32 -15.42
C SER A 259 -24.84 -23.93 -15.68
N GLY A 260 -23.90 -24.86 -15.51
CA GLY A 260 -22.48 -24.68 -15.84
C GLY A 260 -21.54 -25.11 -14.70
N LYS A 261 -20.24 -25.22 -14.97
CA LYS A 261 -19.23 -25.45 -13.92
C LYS A 261 -19.02 -24.15 -13.13
N LYS A 262 -19.08 -24.21 -11.81
CA LYS A 262 -18.87 -23.06 -10.92
C LYS A 262 -17.51 -23.12 -10.24
N VAL A 263 -16.98 -21.94 -9.93
CA VAL A 263 -15.83 -21.78 -9.04
C VAL A 263 -16.19 -22.22 -7.62
N ASP A 264 -15.19 -22.65 -6.86
CA ASP A 264 -15.41 -23.07 -5.47
C ASP A 264 -15.75 -21.87 -4.58
N GLY A 265 -15.23 -20.69 -4.94
CA GLY A 265 -15.46 -19.48 -4.19
C GLY A 265 -14.65 -18.27 -4.66
N PHE A 266 -14.34 -17.40 -3.72
CA PHE A 266 -13.62 -16.15 -3.93
C PHE A 266 -12.47 -16.00 -2.94
N ILE A 267 -11.32 -15.56 -3.45
CA ILE A 267 -10.22 -15.01 -2.63
C ILE A 267 -10.15 -13.51 -2.88
N ASN A 268 -10.33 -12.69 -1.84
CA ASN A 268 -10.35 -11.22 -1.92
C ASN A 268 -11.28 -10.72 -3.05
N ASP A 269 -12.50 -11.26 -3.12
CA ASP A 269 -13.53 -10.97 -4.14
C ASP A 269 -13.18 -11.39 -5.57
N VAL A 270 -12.11 -12.16 -5.77
CA VAL A 270 -11.69 -12.70 -7.08
C VAL A 270 -12.07 -14.18 -7.19
N PRO A 271 -12.77 -14.62 -8.25
CA PRO A 271 -13.18 -16.02 -8.44
C PRO A 271 -11.98 -16.98 -8.39
N MET A 272 -12.06 -18.01 -7.56
CA MET A 272 -10.98 -18.97 -7.32
C MET A 272 -11.42 -20.43 -7.44
N ASP A 273 -10.48 -21.31 -7.79
CA ASP A 273 -10.67 -22.75 -7.79
C ASP A 273 -9.51 -23.43 -7.06
N PHE A 274 -9.83 -24.32 -6.12
CA PHE A 274 -8.90 -25.19 -5.42
C PHE A 274 -8.67 -26.46 -6.24
N SER A 275 -7.41 -26.86 -6.35
CA SER A 275 -7.02 -28.04 -7.11
C SER A 275 -5.93 -28.82 -6.38
N SER A 276 -6.29 -30.00 -5.90
CA SER A 276 -5.37 -30.91 -5.24
C SER A 276 -4.62 -31.80 -6.23
N ILE A 277 -3.30 -31.81 -6.14
CA ILE A 277 -2.41 -32.60 -7.00
C ILE A 277 -2.07 -33.91 -6.30
N LEU A 278 -2.67 -34.99 -6.81
CA LEU A 278 -2.44 -36.36 -6.33
C LEU A 278 -1.38 -37.13 -7.13
N GLY A 279 -0.95 -36.61 -8.29
CA GLY A 279 0.02 -37.27 -9.18
C GLY A 279 1.35 -36.51 -9.30
N ASP A 280 2.32 -37.14 -9.94
CA ASP A 280 3.73 -36.72 -10.01
C ASP A 280 4.13 -36.04 -11.35
N GLY A 281 3.21 -35.88 -12.29
CA GLY A 281 3.49 -35.35 -13.63
C GLY A 281 3.03 -33.91 -13.89
N LYS A 282 3.76 -33.18 -14.76
CA LYS A 282 3.35 -31.85 -15.30
C LYS A 282 1.94 -31.82 -15.89
N ASN A 283 1.45 -32.96 -16.37
CA ASN A 283 0.10 -33.11 -16.92
C ASN A 283 -0.99 -33.03 -15.84
N ALA A 284 -0.70 -33.39 -14.59
CA ALA A 284 -1.64 -33.22 -13.48
C ALA A 284 -1.91 -31.73 -13.22
N ILE A 285 -0.83 -30.93 -13.15
CA ILE A 285 -0.90 -29.46 -13.04
C ILE A 285 -1.66 -28.84 -14.21
N LYS A 286 -1.33 -29.24 -15.45
CA LYS A 286 -2.04 -28.75 -16.64
C LYS A 286 -3.54 -29.06 -16.62
N ARG A 287 -3.93 -30.25 -16.17
CA ARG A 287 -5.35 -30.64 -16.04
C ARG A 287 -6.06 -29.84 -14.95
N ALA A 288 -5.41 -29.63 -13.80
CA ALA A 288 -5.92 -28.76 -12.74
C ALA A 288 -6.19 -27.34 -13.28
N LEU A 289 -5.21 -26.72 -13.93
CA LEU A 289 -5.38 -25.39 -14.53
C LEU A 289 -6.48 -25.35 -15.60
N LYS A 290 -6.61 -26.40 -16.42
CA LYS A 290 -7.71 -26.49 -17.38
C LYS A 290 -9.07 -26.58 -16.67
N HIS A 291 -9.16 -27.32 -15.58
CA HIS A 291 -10.38 -27.43 -14.78
C HIS A 291 -10.77 -26.08 -14.16
N SER A 292 -9.82 -25.38 -13.54
CA SER A 292 -10.04 -24.04 -12.97
C SER A 292 -10.47 -23.04 -14.05
N LYS A 293 -9.86 -23.11 -15.24
CA LYS A 293 -10.28 -22.31 -16.40
C LYS A 293 -11.72 -22.64 -16.80
N ASP A 294 -12.08 -23.91 -16.94
CA ASP A 294 -13.43 -24.31 -17.38
C ASP A 294 -14.53 -23.80 -16.42
N LYS A 295 -14.17 -23.54 -15.16
CA LYS A 295 -15.02 -22.90 -14.14
C LYS A 295 -15.01 -21.35 -14.19
N ASN A 296 -14.24 -20.75 -15.11
CA ASN A 296 -13.95 -19.31 -15.18
C ASN A 296 -13.25 -18.74 -13.93
N ALA A 297 -12.46 -19.55 -13.23
CA ALA A 297 -11.66 -19.08 -12.10
C ALA A 297 -10.53 -18.17 -12.58
N LYS A 298 -10.38 -17.02 -11.93
CA LYS A 298 -9.29 -16.08 -12.21
C LYS A 298 -8.06 -16.35 -11.35
N ILE A 299 -8.27 -16.95 -10.18
CA ILE A 299 -7.22 -17.46 -9.30
C ILE A 299 -7.26 -18.99 -9.34
N ALA A 300 -6.13 -19.62 -9.63
CA ALA A 300 -5.96 -21.06 -9.47
C ALA A 300 -5.11 -21.32 -8.23
N VAL A 301 -5.57 -22.20 -7.33
CA VAL A 301 -4.82 -22.60 -6.14
C VAL A 301 -4.48 -24.08 -6.23
N ILE A 302 -3.19 -24.37 -6.41
CA ILE A 302 -2.67 -25.72 -6.62
C ILE A 302 -2.10 -26.24 -5.30
N TYR A 303 -2.73 -27.25 -4.73
CA TYR A 303 -2.29 -27.86 -3.47
C TYR A 303 -1.57 -29.19 -3.68
N PHE A 304 -0.38 -29.32 -3.11
CA PHE A 304 0.43 -30.56 -3.17
C PHE A 304 0.35 -31.29 -1.83
N ARG A 305 -0.40 -32.41 -1.79
CA ARG A 305 -0.57 -33.23 -0.57
C ARG A 305 0.72 -33.92 -0.09
N ASN A 306 1.56 -34.34 -1.04
CA ASN A 306 2.79 -35.10 -0.74
C ASN A 306 4.02 -34.31 -1.22
N LYS A 307 5.06 -34.28 -0.39
CA LYS A 307 6.39 -33.72 -0.69
C LYS A 307 7.01 -34.31 -1.94
N ASP A 308 6.84 -35.60 -2.18
CA ASP A 308 7.39 -36.26 -3.36
C ASP A 308 6.75 -35.77 -4.67
N HIS A 309 5.52 -35.23 -4.57
CA HIS A 309 4.79 -34.71 -5.73
C HIS A 309 5.10 -33.24 -6.00
N TYR A 310 5.69 -32.53 -5.03
CA TYR A 310 6.09 -31.14 -5.21
C TYR A 310 7.44 -31.02 -5.91
N SER A 311 7.52 -30.13 -6.89
CA SER A 311 8.76 -29.65 -7.49
C SER A 311 8.44 -28.34 -8.18
N TYR A 312 9.16 -27.29 -7.81
CA TYR A 312 8.97 -25.97 -8.40
C TYR A 312 9.18 -26.01 -9.93
N GLU A 313 10.20 -26.73 -10.39
CA GLU A 313 10.47 -26.90 -11.82
C GLU A 313 9.29 -27.59 -12.55
N ARG A 314 8.76 -28.69 -11.99
CA ARG A 314 7.58 -29.38 -12.57
C ARG A 314 6.35 -28.48 -12.60
N LEU A 315 6.12 -27.71 -11.53
CA LEU A 315 5.05 -26.73 -11.43
C LEU A 315 5.12 -25.71 -12.56
N ILE A 316 6.26 -25.04 -12.71
CA ILE A 316 6.48 -24.04 -13.77
C ILE A 316 6.33 -24.65 -15.16
N ASN A 317 6.88 -25.84 -15.39
CA ASN A 317 6.74 -26.55 -16.67
C ASN A 317 5.28 -26.92 -16.97
N GLY A 318 4.49 -27.29 -15.96
CA GLY A 318 3.06 -27.53 -16.08
C GLY A 318 2.29 -26.27 -16.48
N VAL A 319 2.58 -25.15 -15.81
CA VAL A 319 1.97 -23.84 -16.10
C VAL A 319 2.32 -23.35 -17.51
N LYS A 320 3.61 -23.40 -17.88
CA LYS A 320 4.06 -23.06 -19.25
C LYS A 320 3.40 -23.95 -20.30
N SER A 321 3.22 -25.24 -20.01
CA SER A 321 2.53 -26.15 -20.92
C SER A 321 1.03 -25.86 -21.07
N PHE A 322 0.39 -25.30 -20.05
CA PHE A 322 -0.98 -24.80 -20.14
C PHE A 322 -1.04 -23.51 -20.99
N TYR A 323 -0.23 -22.51 -20.67
CA TYR A 323 -0.18 -21.24 -21.43
C TYR A 323 0.31 -21.37 -22.87
N GLY A 324 1.06 -22.42 -23.19
CA GLY A 324 1.47 -22.73 -24.57
C GLY A 324 0.35 -23.31 -25.44
N VAL A 325 -0.74 -23.82 -24.87
CA VAL A 325 -1.87 -24.40 -25.63
C VAL A 325 -3.18 -23.63 -25.49
N ASP A 326 -3.25 -22.70 -24.53
CA ASP A 326 -4.45 -21.95 -24.20
C ASP A 326 -4.15 -20.45 -24.17
N GLN A 327 -5.10 -19.62 -24.57
CA GLN A 327 -4.98 -18.15 -24.52
C GLN A 327 -5.39 -17.58 -23.16
N TYR A 328 -6.09 -18.37 -22.33
CA TYR A 328 -6.51 -17.94 -21.00
C TYR A 328 -5.29 -17.71 -20.10
N ARG A 329 -5.31 -16.61 -19.35
CA ARG A 329 -4.29 -16.26 -18.37
C ARG A 329 -4.98 -16.02 -17.04
N PHE A 330 -4.52 -16.73 -16.01
CA PHE A 330 -4.97 -16.48 -14.65
C PHE A 330 -4.43 -15.13 -14.18
N GLU A 331 -5.22 -14.41 -13.38
CA GLU A 331 -4.73 -13.21 -12.71
C GLU A 331 -3.66 -13.59 -11.70
N LYS A 332 -3.85 -14.72 -10.98
CA LYS A 332 -2.87 -15.30 -10.06
C LYS A 332 -2.91 -16.82 -10.06
N ILE A 333 -1.76 -17.42 -9.83
CA ILE A 333 -1.66 -18.85 -9.51
C ILE A 333 -0.93 -18.96 -8.18
N TYR A 334 -1.61 -19.54 -7.19
CA TYR A 334 -1.00 -19.92 -5.93
C TYR A 334 -0.63 -21.39 -5.96
N HIS A 335 0.51 -21.73 -5.37
CA HIS A 335 0.80 -23.10 -4.98
C HIS A 335 0.94 -23.20 -3.47
N VAL A 336 0.33 -24.24 -2.91
CA VAL A 336 0.40 -24.56 -1.49
C VAL A 336 1.15 -25.86 -1.31
N PHE A 337 2.22 -25.80 -0.53
CA PHE A 337 3.01 -26.96 -0.13
C PHE A 337 3.55 -26.71 1.28
N ASP A 338 3.52 -27.73 2.14
CA ASP A 338 3.98 -27.67 3.54
C ASP A 338 3.36 -26.47 4.30
N ASP A 339 2.02 -26.36 4.21
CA ASP A 339 1.21 -25.27 4.77
C ASP A 339 1.70 -23.85 4.40
N THR A 340 2.45 -23.71 3.31
CA THR A 340 3.00 -22.43 2.86
C THR A 340 2.33 -22.02 1.54
N ILE A 341 1.74 -20.84 1.52
CA ILE A 341 1.14 -20.23 0.31
C ILE A 341 2.23 -19.47 -0.43
N ASN A 342 2.40 -19.78 -1.72
CA ASN A 342 3.35 -19.11 -2.58
C ASN A 342 2.65 -18.67 -3.87
N GLU A 343 2.92 -17.45 -4.34
CA GLU A 343 2.43 -16.94 -5.62
C GLU A 343 3.45 -17.24 -6.72
N ILE A 344 3.00 -17.74 -7.87
CA ILE A 344 3.86 -17.95 -9.02
C ILE A 344 3.98 -16.63 -9.80
N ASN A 345 5.20 -16.09 -9.84
CA ASN A 345 5.55 -14.99 -10.74
C ASN A 345 5.98 -15.58 -12.09
N LEU A 346 5.15 -15.44 -13.13
CA LEU A 346 5.35 -16.05 -14.46
C LEU A 346 5.91 -15.09 -15.49
#